data_AF-A0AAU6LDM3-F1
#
_entry.id   AF-A0AAU6LDM3-F1
#
_cell.length_a   1.000
_cell.length_b   1.000
_cell.length_c   1.000
_cell.angle_alpha   90.00
_cell.angle_beta   90.00
_cell.angle_gamma   90.00
#
_symmetry.space_group_name_H-M   'P 1'
#
loop_
_entity.id
_entity.type
_entity.pdbx_description
1 polymer ?
#
loop_
_entity_poly.entity_id
_entity_poly.type
_entity_poly.pdbx_seq_one_letter_code
_entity_poly.pdbx_strand_id
1 'polypeptide(L)' 'MRVDQPAVTASNFQTLRDRIGINATQLRQDRFLDEARETADPIRLMRLFGITSHTAIHYVRAACPERFTIDPTQA' A
#
# COMPACT_ATOMS: atom_id res chain seq x y z
N MET A 1 -19.92 -25.05 17.26
CA MET A 1 -19.96 -25.03 15.79
C MET A 1 -18.52 -24.97 15.30
N ARG A 2 -17.96 -26.09 14.82
CA ARG A 2 -16.58 -26.15 14.33
C ARG A 2 -16.63 -25.79 12.86
N VAL A 3 -16.14 -24.61 12.49
CA VAL A 3 -16.04 -24.20 11.09
C VAL A 3 -14.89 -24.98 10.48
N ASP A 4 -15.20 -25.99 9.66
CA ASP A 4 -14.26 -26.65 8.76
C ASP A 4 -13.85 -25.63 7.68
N GLN A 5 -13.00 -24.68 8.08
CA GLN A 5 -12.53 -23.66 7.16
C GLN A 5 -11.39 -24.30 6.35
N PRO A 6 -11.57 -24.53 5.04
CA PRO A 6 -10.50 -25.10 4.24
C PRO A 6 -9.28 -24.20 4.35
N ALA A 7 -8.10 -24.80 4.47
CA ALA A 7 -6.85 -24.07 4.49
C ALA A 7 -6.84 -23.08 3.31
N VAL A 8 -6.56 -21.80 3.60
CA VAL A 8 -6.44 -20.78 2.57
C VAL A 8 -5.12 -21.02 1.83
N THR A 9 -5.17 -21.91 0.86
CA THR A 9 -4.05 -22.13 -0.06
C THR A 9 -3.94 -20.95 -1.01
N ALA A 10 -2.73 -20.54 -1.35
CA ALA A 10 -2.48 -19.44 -2.29
C ALA A 10 -3.24 -19.60 -3.62
N SER A 11 -3.48 -20.84 -4.07
CA SER A 11 -4.28 -21.15 -5.27
C SER A 11 -5.74 -20.68 -5.16
N ASN A 12 -6.41 -20.90 -4.02
CA ASN A 12 -7.81 -20.51 -3.84
C ASN A 12 -7.96 -18.99 -3.85
N PHE A 13 -6.98 -18.27 -3.31
CA PHE A 13 -6.95 -16.80 -3.31
C PHE A 13 -6.72 -16.23 -4.71
N GLN A 14 -5.85 -16.85 -5.51
CA GLN A 14 -5.63 -16.47 -6.91
C GLN A 14 -6.91 -16.65 -7.74
N THR A 15 -7.55 -17.82 -7.68
CA THR A 15 -8.80 -18.07 -8.42
C THR A 15 -9.91 -17.10 -8.02
N LEU A 16 -10.05 -16.80 -6.72
CA LEU A 16 -11.02 -15.81 -6.26
C LEU A 16 -10.73 -14.43 -6.85
N ARG A 17 -9.47 -13.99 -6.78
CA ARG A 17 -9.02 -12.71 -7.33
C ARG A 17 -9.29 -12.58 -8.83
N ASP A 18 -8.96 -13.61 -9.60
CA ASP A 18 -9.18 -13.62 -11.04
C ASP A 18 -10.68 -13.53 -11.36
N ARG A 19 -11.51 -14.26 -10.60
CA ARG A 19 -12.98 -14.24 -10.75
C ARG A 19 -13.59 -12.87 -10.49
N ILE A 20 -13.05 -12.11 -9.53
CA ILE A 20 -13.56 -10.79 -9.16
C ILE A 20 -12.77 -9.64 -9.81
N GLY A 21 -11.81 -9.95 -10.70
CA GLY A 21 -11.01 -8.97 -11.43
C GLY A 21 -10.04 -8.16 -10.56
N ILE A 22 -9.60 -8.70 -9.42
CA ILE A 22 -8.75 -7.99 -8.47
C ILE A 22 -7.26 -8.31 -8.70
N ASN A 23 -6.49 -7.27 -8.98
CA ASN A 23 -5.03 -7.31 -8.98
C ASN A 23 -4.48 -7.00 -7.57
N ALA A 24 -3.84 -7.97 -6.91
CA ALA A 24 -3.30 -7.76 -5.56
C ALA A 24 -2.09 -6.84 -5.53
N THR A 25 -1.34 -6.71 -6.64
CA THR A 25 -0.28 -5.72 -6.72
C THR A 25 -0.90 -4.33 -6.64
N GLN A 26 -1.96 -4.07 -7.42
CA GLN A 26 -2.67 -2.79 -7.36
C GLN A 26 -3.27 -2.55 -5.97
N LEU A 27 -3.97 -3.53 -5.38
CA LEU A 27 -4.50 -3.37 -4.02
C LEU A 27 -3.42 -3.07 -2.98
N ARG A 28 -2.25 -3.71 -3.11
CA ARG A 28 -1.12 -3.42 -2.22
C ARG A 28 -0.65 -1.98 -2.39
N GLN A 29 -0.51 -1.51 -3.63
CA GLN A 29 -0.12 -0.12 -3.93
C GLN A 29 -1.17 0.88 -3.44
N ASP A 30 -2.46 0.59 -3.64
CA ASP A 30 -3.57 1.41 -3.16
C ASP A 30 -3.51 1.56 -1.64
N ARG A 31 -3.27 0.45 -0.92
CA ARG A 31 -3.14 0.49 0.53
C ARG A 31 -1.92 1.26 1.00
N PHE A 32 -0.81 1.24 0.25
CA PHE A 32 0.36 2.07 0.55
C PHE A 32 0.05 3.56 0.37
N LEU A 33 -0.63 3.93 -0.71
CA LEU A 33 -1.03 5.31 -0.99
C LEU A 33 -2.03 5.84 0.03
N ASP A 34 -3.00 5.02 0.42
CA ASP A 34 -4.02 5.36 1.42
C ASP A 34 -3.39 5.70 2.79
N GLU A 35 -2.53 4.81 3.30
CA GLU A 35 -1.81 5.04 4.57
C GLU A 35 -0.85 6.24 4.48
N ALA A 36 -0.20 6.42 3.33
CA ALA A 36 0.68 7.56 3.09
C ALA A 36 -0.08 8.89 3.08
N ARG A 37 -1.30 8.93 2.52
CA ARG A 37 -2.16 10.12 2.55
C ARG A 37 -2.61 10.47 3.96
N GLU A 38 -2.95 9.46 4.75
CA GLU A 38 -3.42 9.65 6.12
C GLU A 38 -2.31 10.18 7.04
N THR A 39 -1.09 9.64 6.91
CA THR A 39 -0.05 9.86 7.93
C THR A 39 1.16 10.65 7.44
N ALA A 40 1.48 10.56 6.15
CA ALA A 40 2.71 11.04 5.53
C ALA A 40 4.00 10.62 6.28
N ASP A 41 3.97 9.46 6.97
CA ASP A 41 5.08 8.97 7.78
C ASP A 41 5.73 7.73 7.10
N PRO A 42 6.94 7.87 6.52
CA PRO A 42 7.61 6.75 5.86
C PRO A 42 8.03 5.64 6.84
N ILE A 43 8.31 5.96 8.11
CA ILE A 43 8.68 4.95 9.11
C ILE A 43 7.50 4.05 9.43
N ARG A 44 6.29 4.62 9.49
CA ARG A 44 5.06 3.86 9.69
C ARG A 44 4.78 2.90 8.54
N LEU A 45 4.95 3.34 7.30
CA LEU A 45 4.81 2.47 6.13
C LEU A 45 5.80 1.29 6.16
N MET A 46 7.05 1.53 6.54
CA MET A 46 8.06 0.47 6.70
C MET A 46 7.62 -0.56 7.75
N ARG A 47 7.12 -0.11 8.90
CA ARG A 47 6.67 -0.99 9.99
C ARG A 47 5.41 -1.79 9.64
N LEU A 48 4.45 -1.16 8.96
CA LEU A 48 3.17 -1.78 8.64
C LEU A 48 3.27 -2.78 7.49
N PHE A 49 4.08 -2.47 6.47
CA PHE A 49 4.10 -3.22 5.21
C PHE A 49 5.41 -3.96 4.95
N GLY A 50 6.45 -3.76 5.76
CA GLY A 50 7.75 -4.41 5.57
C GLY A 50 8.48 -3.96 4.30
N ILE A 51 8.22 -2.73 3.84
CA ILE A 51 8.83 -2.16 2.64
C ILE A 51 10.12 -1.39 2.96
N THR A 52 10.95 -1.17 1.95
CA THR A 52 12.21 -0.40 2.10
C THR A 52 11.94 1.09 2.33
N SER A 53 12.92 1.80 2.89
CA SER A 53 12.89 3.25 3.05
C SER A 53 12.68 3.97 1.71
N HIS A 54 13.35 3.53 0.65
CA HIS A 54 13.17 4.08 -0.70
C HIS A 54 11.72 3.99 -1.17
N THR A 55 11.10 2.82 -1.01
CA THR A 55 9.69 2.61 -1.37
C THR A 55 8.76 3.46 -0.50
N ALA A 56 8.98 3.50 0.82
CA ALA A 56 8.15 4.29 1.74
C ALA A 56 8.19 5.78 1.42
N ILE A 57 9.38 6.34 1.20
CA ILE A 57 9.57 7.75 0.83
C ILE A 57 8.89 8.05 -0.52
N HIS A 58 9.02 7.15 -1.50
CA HIS A 58 8.35 7.31 -2.80
C HIS A 58 6.83 7.46 -2.62
N TYR A 59 6.19 6.59 -1.85
CA TYR A 59 4.74 6.65 -1.62
C TYR A 59 4.31 7.89 -0.84
N VAL A 60 5.08 8.32 0.16
CA VAL A 60 4.81 9.58 0.90
C VAL A 60 4.86 10.79 -0.04
N ARG A 61 5.86 10.88 -0.91
CA ARG A 61 5.98 11.97 -1.89
C ARG A 61 4.85 11.95 -2.92
N ALA A 62 4.44 10.76 -3.37
CA ALA A 62 3.34 10.61 -4.32
C ALA A 62 1.97 10.95 -3.71
N ALA A 63 1.79 10.66 -2.42
CA ALA A 63 0.53 10.88 -1.69
C ALA A 63 0.35 12.34 -1.22
N CYS A 64 1.44 13.06 -0.94
CA CYS A 64 1.41 14.41 -0.37
C CYS A 64 2.36 15.36 -1.11
N PRO A 65 2.16 15.61 -2.42
CA PRO A 65 3.07 16.43 -3.23
C PRO A 65 3.22 17.86 -2.68
N GLU A 66 2.18 18.44 -2.07
CA GLU A 66 2.17 19.79 -1.52
C GLU A 66 3.20 19.99 -0.41
N ARG A 67 3.60 18.93 0.29
CA ARG A 67 4.63 18.98 1.36
C ARG A 67 6.06 19.00 0.84
N PHE A 68 6.24 18.72 -0.46
CA PHE A 68 7.56 18.59 -1.10
C PHE A 68 7.73 19.48 -2.33
N THR A 69 6.67 20.17 -2.78
CA THR A 69 6.77 21.21 -3.78
C THR A 69 7.55 22.39 -3.18
N ILE A 70 8.71 22.68 -3.75
CA ILE A 70 9.47 23.89 -3.44
C ILE A 70 8.73 25.04 -4.12
N ASP A 71 8.31 26.04 -3.36
CA ASP A 71 7.75 27.28 -3.92
C ASP A 71 8.84 27.97 -4.75
N PRO A 72 8.66 28.14 -6.07
CA PRO A 72 9.66 28.78 -6.94
C PRO A 72 9.92 30.25 -6.58
N THR A 73 9.10 30.85 -5.71
CA THR A 73 9.25 32.23 -5.22
C THR A 73 10.18 32.33 -4.00
N GLN A 74 10.62 31.20 -3.44
CA GLN A 74 11.49 31.13 -2.25
C GLN A 74 12.97 30.85 -2.60
N ALA A 75 13.38 30.99 -3.87
CA ALA A 75 14.73 30.72 -4.37
C ALA A 75 15.45 31.97 -4.87
#